data_AF-A0A2Z6RAC3-F1
#
_entry.id   AF-A0A2Z6RAC3-F1
#
_cell.length_a   1.000
_cell.length_b   1.000
_cell.length_c   1.000
_cell.angle_alpha   90.00
_cell.angle_beta   90.00
_cell.angle_gamma   90.00
#
_symmetry.space_group_name_H-M   'P 1'
#
loop_
_entity.id
_entity.type
_entity.pdbx_description
1 polymer ?
#
loop_
_entity_poly.entity_id
_entity_poly.type
_entity_poly.pdbx_seq_one_letter_code
_entity_poly.pdbx_strand_id
1 'polypeptide(L)'
;KDRIKALLDISNGLEQLHECNLTHQDFHSGNLLFSIQKNLLITNLGLCGAVNENLIRYIYSFGMIMYFIATGNQPFANYDDYYSLAKEVKYNNFRPKIKDLEISESYIKLIKKCWASNPDDRPIINDIKEEIRLYYQHPKLYGIEKAEQYLKANEIQKYPQVFYRSKIFNSKETIENNYSLELKQVQSWSNYDLDKL
;
A
#
# COMPACT_ATOMS: atom_id res chain seq x y z
N LYS A 1 5.52 -16.44 -4.30
CA LYS A 1 5.32 -16.13 -2.86
C LYS A 1 5.50 -14.65 -2.56
N ASP A 2 6.33 -13.94 -3.32
CA ASP A 2 6.72 -12.55 -3.03
C ASP A 2 5.54 -11.58 -2.97
N ARG A 3 4.53 -11.75 -3.83
CA ARG A 3 3.33 -10.89 -3.83
C ARG A 3 2.51 -11.03 -2.54
N ILE A 4 2.31 -12.26 -2.06
CA ILE A 4 1.64 -12.51 -0.78
C ILE A 4 2.49 -12.00 0.39
N LYS A 5 3.82 -12.16 0.30
CA LYS A 5 4.75 -11.58 1.29
C LYS A 5 4.61 -10.06 1.36
N ALA A 6 4.52 -9.36 0.21
CA ALA A 6 4.35 -7.92 0.18
C ALA A 6 3.07 -7.48 0.91
N LEU A 7 1.98 -8.22 0.74
CA LEU A 7 0.72 -7.96 1.46
C LEU A 7 0.85 -8.23 2.97
N LEU A 8 1.60 -9.26 3.37
CA LEU A 8 1.91 -9.50 4.77
C LEU A 8 2.70 -8.32 5.35
N ASP A 9 3.73 -7.85 4.66
CA ASP A 9 4.55 -6.73 5.11
C ASP A 9 3.69 -5.46 5.31
N ILE A 10 2.82 -5.15 4.34
CA ILE A 10 1.87 -4.01 4.45
C ILE A 10 0.90 -4.22 5.62
N SER A 11 0.30 -5.41 5.73
CA SER A 11 -0.69 -5.69 6.79
C SER A 11 -0.08 -5.57 8.20
N ASN A 12 1.17 -6.03 8.37
CA ASN A 12 1.91 -5.87 9.61
C ASN A 12 2.20 -4.39 9.91
N GLY A 13 2.59 -3.60 8.90
CA GLY A 13 2.81 -2.17 9.07
C GLY A 13 1.54 -1.42 9.50
N LEU A 14 0.39 -1.76 8.92
CA LEU A 14 -0.91 -1.17 9.31
C LEU A 14 -1.31 -1.57 10.73
N GLU A 15 -1.16 -2.84 11.09
CA GLU A 15 -1.43 -3.33 12.44
C GLU A 15 -0.57 -2.60 13.49
N GLN A 16 0.74 -2.46 13.24
CA GLN A 16 1.64 -1.73 14.13
C GLN A 16 1.24 -0.26 14.31
N LEU A 17 0.80 0.41 13.24
CA LEU A 17 0.27 1.78 13.37
C LEU A 17 -0.95 1.81 14.30
N HIS A 18 -1.88 0.85 14.18
CA HIS A 18 -3.05 0.79 15.05
C HIS A 18 -2.70 0.43 16.50
N GLU A 19 -1.70 -0.43 16.73
CA GLU A 19 -1.17 -0.69 18.08
C GLU A 19 -0.61 0.59 18.73
N CYS A 20 -0.09 1.52 17.92
CA CYS A 20 0.29 2.86 18.36
C CYS A 20 -0.89 3.86 18.46
N ASN A 21 -2.14 3.41 18.30
CA ASN A 21 -3.33 4.27 18.19
C ASN A 21 -3.26 5.30 17.05
N LEU A 22 -2.55 4.98 15.96
CA LEU A 22 -2.39 5.83 14.78
C LEU A 22 -3.05 5.23 13.53
N THR A 23 -3.48 6.10 12.63
CA THR A 23 -3.93 5.76 11.27
C THR A 23 -3.14 6.58 10.27
N HIS A 24 -2.78 5.99 9.12
CA HIS A 24 -1.91 6.63 8.13
C HIS A 24 -2.52 7.86 7.42
N GLN A 25 -3.84 7.91 7.32
CA GLN A 25 -4.66 8.93 6.63
C GLN A 25 -4.46 9.09 5.11
N ASP A 26 -3.29 8.78 4.57
CA ASP A 26 -2.98 8.83 3.12
C ASP A 26 -2.49 7.47 2.58
N PHE A 27 -3.18 6.39 2.91
CA PHE A 27 -2.72 5.05 2.56
C PHE A 27 -3.09 4.68 1.12
N HIS A 28 -2.08 4.58 0.24
CA HIS A 28 -2.20 4.15 -1.14
C HIS A 28 -0.90 3.54 -1.68
N SER A 29 -0.93 2.94 -2.87
CA SER A 29 0.23 2.25 -3.47
C SER A 29 1.47 3.14 -3.66
N GLY A 30 1.29 4.44 -3.91
CA GLY A 30 2.38 5.42 -4.00
C GLY A 30 3.13 5.71 -2.70
N ASN A 31 2.59 5.34 -1.53
CA ASN A 31 3.22 5.54 -0.22
C ASN A 31 3.87 4.24 0.32
N LEU A 32 4.12 3.28 -0.57
CA LEU A 32 4.78 2.02 -0.27
C LEU A 32 6.21 2.00 -0.86
N LEU A 33 7.22 1.68 -0.04
CA LEU A 33 8.63 1.60 -0.44
C LEU A 33 9.22 0.20 -0.21
N PHE A 34 10.12 -0.25 -1.07
CA PHE A 34 10.96 -1.41 -0.75
C PHE A 34 12.14 -1.00 0.13
N SER A 35 12.34 -1.74 1.22
CA SER A 35 13.57 -1.69 2.00
C SER A 35 14.72 -2.36 1.25
N ILE A 36 15.95 -2.12 1.72
CA ILE A 36 17.17 -2.79 1.23
C ILE A 36 17.04 -4.32 1.35
N GLN A 37 16.32 -4.79 2.37
CA GLN A 37 16.04 -6.21 2.59
C GLN A 37 14.87 -6.74 1.74
N LYS A 38 14.35 -5.94 0.80
CA LYS A 38 13.23 -6.26 -0.09
C LYS A 38 11.91 -6.52 0.66
N ASN A 39 11.74 -5.92 1.84
CA ASN A 39 10.46 -5.86 2.53
C ASN A 39 9.70 -4.62 2.09
N LEU A 40 8.38 -4.70 1.97
CA LEU A 40 7.56 -3.54 1.61
C LEU A 40 7.19 -2.76 2.89
N LEU A 41 7.42 -1.45 2.89
CA LEU A 41 7.21 -0.57 4.04
C LEU A 41 6.16 0.49 3.70
N ILE A 42 5.35 0.86 4.70
CA ILE A 42 4.45 2.00 4.63
C ILE A 42 5.23 3.26 5.04
N THR A 43 5.12 4.32 4.24
CA THR A 43 5.91 5.55 4.39
C THR A 43 5.04 6.78 4.22
N ASN A 44 5.61 7.97 4.43
CA ASN A 44 4.86 9.22 4.53
C ASN A 44 4.01 9.29 5.82
N LEU A 45 4.59 8.84 6.94
CA LEU A 45 3.95 8.80 8.26
C LEU A 45 3.70 10.19 8.89
N GLY A 46 4.13 11.28 8.24
CA GLY A 46 3.94 12.65 8.74
C GLY A 46 2.48 13.11 8.78
N LEU A 47 1.59 12.39 8.08
CA LEU A 47 0.13 12.61 8.10
C LEU A 47 -0.60 11.62 9.03
N CYS A 48 0.12 10.79 9.77
CA CYS A 48 -0.50 9.91 10.74
C CYS A 48 -1.27 10.71 11.78
N GLY A 49 -2.44 10.23 12.18
CA GLY A 49 -3.19 10.82 13.28
C GLY A 49 -3.96 9.77 14.06
N ALA A 50 -4.56 10.21 15.18
CA ALA A 50 -5.27 9.31 16.09
C ALA A 50 -6.32 8.46 15.38
N VAL A 51 -6.50 7.22 15.87
CA VAL A 51 -7.57 6.33 15.42
C VAL A 51 -8.92 7.06 15.44
N ASN A 52 -9.60 7.00 14.31
CA ASN A 52 -10.92 7.58 14.09
C ASN A 52 -11.65 6.76 13.02
N GLU A 53 -12.84 7.20 12.60
CA GLU A 53 -13.66 6.53 11.57
C GLU A 53 -12.94 6.30 10.21
N ASN A 54 -11.79 6.97 9.96
CA ASN A 54 -10.94 6.67 8.79
C ASN A 54 -10.36 5.25 8.80
N LEU A 55 -10.42 4.52 9.92
CA LEU A 55 -9.95 3.13 10.03
C LEU A 55 -10.57 2.25 8.92
N ILE A 56 -11.85 2.44 8.61
CA ILE A 56 -12.53 1.63 7.61
C ILE A 56 -12.16 2.06 6.16
N ARG A 57 -11.61 3.28 5.98
CA ARG A 57 -11.23 3.81 4.67
C ARG A 57 -9.96 3.16 4.12
N TYR A 58 -8.94 2.88 4.95
CA TYR A 58 -7.72 2.25 4.44
C TYR A 58 -7.95 0.81 3.99
N ILE A 59 -8.98 0.12 4.49
CA ILE A 59 -9.35 -1.24 4.03
C ILE A 59 -9.76 -1.24 2.56
N TYR A 60 -10.47 -0.20 2.11
CA TYR A 60 -10.78 -0.03 0.69
C TYR A 60 -9.52 0.13 -0.14
N SER A 61 -8.61 1.03 0.28
CA SER A 61 -7.31 1.22 -0.37
C SER A 61 -6.47 -0.06 -0.36
N PHE A 62 -6.51 -0.83 0.72
CA PHE A 62 -5.86 -2.13 0.83
C PHE A 62 -6.43 -3.11 -0.21
N GLY A 63 -7.75 -3.15 -0.39
CA GLY A 63 -8.39 -3.91 -1.48
C GLY A 63 -7.89 -3.51 -2.87
N MET A 64 -7.69 -2.22 -3.11
CA MET A 64 -7.12 -1.72 -4.38
C MET A 64 -5.66 -2.13 -4.56
N ILE A 65 -4.86 -2.11 -3.49
CA ILE A 65 -3.48 -2.61 -3.49
C ILE A 65 -3.44 -4.13 -3.71
N MET A 66 -4.35 -4.89 -3.11
CA MET A 66 -4.47 -6.33 -3.34
C MET A 66 -4.81 -6.64 -4.80
N TYR A 67 -5.74 -5.90 -5.40
CA TYR A 67 -6.07 -6.00 -6.83
C TYR A 67 -4.84 -5.70 -7.70
N PHE A 68 -4.16 -4.61 -7.40
CA PHE A 68 -2.97 -4.17 -8.10
C PHE A 68 -1.83 -5.19 -8.04
N ILE A 69 -1.55 -5.74 -6.86
CA ILE A 69 -0.52 -6.77 -6.67
C ILE A 69 -0.89 -8.07 -7.39
N ALA A 70 -2.17 -8.43 -7.40
CA ALA A 70 -2.60 -9.68 -8.01
C ALA A 70 -2.63 -9.63 -9.54
N THR A 71 -3.09 -8.51 -10.12
CA THR A 71 -3.26 -8.37 -11.57
C THR A 71 -2.08 -7.68 -12.26
N GLY A 72 -1.30 -6.87 -11.54
CA GLY A 72 -0.33 -5.94 -12.13
C GLY A 72 -0.96 -4.71 -12.78
N ASN A 73 -2.30 -4.61 -12.81
CA ASN A 73 -3.04 -3.56 -13.50
C ASN A 73 -3.43 -2.44 -12.54
N GLN A 74 -3.25 -1.19 -12.97
CA GLN A 74 -3.72 -0.03 -12.21
C GLN A 74 -5.25 -0.09 -12.03
N PRO A 75 -5.78 0.04 -10.80
CA PRO A 75 -7.20 0.22 -10.59
C PRO A 75 -7.71 1.40 -11.41
N PHE A 76 -8.80 1.21 -12.14
CA PHE A 76 -9.47 2.28 -12.89
C PHE A 76 -8.61 2.95 -13.99
N ALA A 77 -7.63 2.25 -14.56
CA ALA A 77 -6.72 2.78 -15.58
C ALA A 77 -7.38 3.40 -16.82
N ASN A 78 -8.67 3.13 -17.05
CA ASN A 78 -9.45 3.64 -18.19
C ASN A 78 -10.20 4.95 -17.87
N TYR A 79 -9.98 5.56 -16.71
CA TYR A 79 -10.60 6.81 -16.31
C TYR A 79 -9.55 7.92 -16.23
N ASP A 80 -9.77 8.97 -17.02
CA ASP A 80 -8.87 10.13 -17.09
C ASP A 80 -9.35 11.31 -16.21
N ASP A 81 -10.59 11.24 -15.72
CA ASP A 81 -11.23 12.27 -14.88
C ASP A 81 -11.65 11.70 -13.51
N TYR A 82 -11.19 12.35 -12.45
CA TYR A 82 -11.49 11.98 -11.07
C TYR A 82 -12.96 12.13 -10.73
N TYR A 83 -13.65 13.14 -11.27
CA TYR A 83 -15.03 13.43 -10.91
C TYR A 83 -15.98 12.32 -11.40
N SER A 84 -15.82 11.89 -12.64
CA SER A 84 -16.58 10.78 -13.23
C SER A 84 -16.27 9.46 -12.52
N LEU A 85 -14.99 9.19 -12.24
CA LEU A 85 -14.59 8.01 -11.48
C LEU A 85 -15.23 7.98 -10.09
N ALA A 86 -15.22 9.10 -9.36
CA ALA A 86 -15.82 9.20 -8.04
C ALA A 86 -17.32 8.91 -8.08
N LYS A 87 -18.04 9.38 -9.10
CA LYS A 87 -19.46 9.05 -9.30
C LYS A 87 -19.69 7.57 -9.55
N GLU A 88 -18.93 6.98 -10.46
CA GLU A 88 -19.06 5.56 -10.81
C GLU A 88 -18.79 4.65 -9.61
N VAL A 89 -17.74 4.94 -8.84
CA VAL A 89 -17.40 4.19 -7.63
C VAL A 89 -18.48 4.35 -6.55
N LYS A 90 -18.96 5.58 -6.32
CA LYS A 90 -19.85 5.91 -5.20
C LYS A 90 -21.31 5.55 -5.46
N TYR A 91 -21.82 5.81 -6.66
CA TYR A 91 -23.25 5.69 -6.97
C TYR A 91 -23.57 4.45 -7.79
N ASN A 92 -22.64 4.01 -8.65
CA ASN A 92 -22.86 2.84 -9.52
C ASN A 92 -22.13 1.59 -9.02
N ASN A 93 -21.46 1.69 -7.86
CA ASN A 93 -20.65 0.61 -7.27
C ASN A 93 -19.62 0.03 -8.26
N PHE A 94 -19.07 0.86 -9.14
CA PHE A 94 -18.10 0.44 -10.14
C PHE A 94 -16.82 -0.08 -9.47
N ARG A 95 -16.30 -1.21 -9.95
CA ARG A 95 -15.07 -1.85 -9.44
C ARG A 95 -14.20 -2.36 -10.59
N PRO A 96 -12.87 -2.46 -10.41
CA PRO A 96 -11.98 -3.02 -11.42
C PRO A 96 -12.38 -4.46 -11.79
N LYS A 97 -12.29 -4.79 -13.08
CA LYS A 97 -12.56 -6.15 -13.56
C LYS A 97 -11.42 -7.08 -13.15
N ILE A 98 -11.77 -8.23 -12.58
CA ILE A 98 -10.86 -9.32 -12.26
C ILE A 98 -11.14 -10.46 -13.23
N LYS A 99 -10.10 -11.01 -13.87
CA LYS A 99 -10.23 -12.23 -14.65
C LYS A 99 -9.90 -13.42 -13.75
N ASP A 100 -10.84 -14.34 -13.57
CA ASP A 100 -10.73 -15.43 -12.59
C ASP A 100 -9.56 -16.39 -12.84
N LEU A 101 -9.01 -16.43 -14.07
CA LEU A 101 -7.86 -17.25 -14.42
C LEU A 101 -6.54 -16.73 -13.82
N GLU A 102 -6.49 -15.46 -13.38
CA GLU A 102 -5.29 -14.79 -12.89
C GLU A 102 -5.07 -14.96 -11.38
N ILE A 103 -6.14 -15.26 -10.62
CA ILE A 103 -6.18 -15.14 -9.16
C ILE A 103 -7.08 -16.24 -8.58
N SER A 104 -6.75 -16.77 -7.40
CA SER A 104 -7.64 -17.74 -6.74
C SER A 104 -8.94 -17.13 -6.23
N GLU A 105 -10.02 -17.93 -6.22
CA GLU A 105 -11.35 -17.50 -5.78
C GLU A 105 -11.37 -16.96 -4.34
N SER A 106 -10.62 -17.59 -3.42
CA SER A 106 -10.53 -17.12 -2.03
C SER A 106 -9.93 -15.72 -1.95
N TYR A 107 -8.88 -15.46 -2.73
CA TYR A 107 -8.23 -14.16 -2.79
C TYR A 107 -9.12 -13.11 -3.47
N ILE A 108 -9.87 -13.48 -4.53
CA ILE A 108 -10.88 -12.62 -5.15
C ILE A 108 -11.97 -12.25 -4.13
N LYS A 109 -12.45 -13.21 -3.35
CA LYS A 109 -13.44 -12.98 -2.30
C LYS A 109 -12.90 -11.99 -1.26
N LEU A 110 -11.64 -12.12 -0.84
CA LEU A 110 -11.03 -11.18 0.10
C LEU A 110 -10.92 -9.76 -0.48
N ILE A 111 -10.43 -9.60 -1.72
CA ILE A 111 -10.44 -8.29 -2.41
C ILE A 111 -11.85 -7.69 -2.38
N LYS A 112 -12.87 -8.51 -2.71
CA LYS A 112 -14.25 -8.07 -2.78
C LYS A 112 -14.83 -7.61 -1.45
N LYS A 113 -14.48 -8.28 -0.35
CA LYS A 113 -14.82 -7.84 1.01
C LYS A 113 -14.15 -6.49 1.32
N CYS A 114 -12.86 -6.33 1.02
CA CYS A 114 -12.11 -5.11 1.33
C CYS A 114 -12.69 -3.85 0.64
N TRP A 115 -13.18 -3.96 -0.58
CA TRP A 115 -13.75 -2.83 -1.32
C TRP A 115 -15.28 -2.77 -1.32
N ALA A 116 -15.93 -3.40 -0.34
CA ALA A 116 -17.38 -3.36 -0.19
C ALA A 116 -17.91 -1.91 -0.17
N SER A 117 -19.07 -1.69 -0.77
CA SER A 117 -19.66 -0.35 -0.88
C SER A 117 -19.99 0.22 0.49
N ASN A 118 -20.64 -0.60 1.33
CA ASN A 118 -20.84 -0.30 2.73
C ASN A 118 -19.51 -0.46 3.48
N PRO A 119 -19.01 0.58 4.17
CA PRO A 119 -17.83 0.48 5.02
C PRO A 119 -17.94 -0.64 6.06
N ASP A 120 -19.11 -0.84 6.67
CA ASP A 120 -19.31 -1.81 7.76
C ASP A 120 -19.22 -3.28 7.29
N ASP A 121 -19.38 -3.53 5.99
CA ASP A 121 -19.22 -4.87 5.41
C ASP A 121 -17.74 -5.23 5.18
N ARG A 122 -16.82 -4.29 5.41
CA ARG A 122 -15.39 -4.49 5.20
C ARG A 122 -14.77 -5.17 6.43
N PRO A 123 -13.83 -6.10 6.23
CA PRO A 123 -13.17 -6.79 7.33
C PRO A 123 -12.20 -5.86 8.07
N ILE A 124 -11.87 -6.21 9.31
CA ILE A 124 -10.78 -5.55 10.04
C ILE A 124 -9.42 -6.07 9.57
N ILE A 125 -8.36 -5.30 9.81
CA ILE A 125 -7.02 -5.63 9.30
C ILE A 125 -6.49 -6.97 9.84
N ASN A 126 -6.84 -7.34 11.07
CA ASN A 126 -6.41 -8.60 11.67
C ASN A 126 -6.98 -9.81 10.91
N ASP A 127 -8.26 -9.77 10.54
CA ASP A 127 -8.90 -10.84 9.76
C ASP A 127 -8.25 -10.97 8.37
N ILE A 128 -7.98 -9.84 7.72
CA ILE A 128 -7.28 -9.80 6.42
C ILE A 128 -5.88 -10.43 6.57
N LYS A 129 -5.14 -10.05 7.60
CA LYS A 129 -3.78 -10.55 7.86
C LYS A 129 -3.76 -12.05 8.09
N GLU A 130 -4.71 -12.60 8.84
CA GLU A 130 -4.82 -14.05 9.04
C GLU A 130 -5.15 -14.78 7.72
N GLU A 131 -6.08 -14.27 6.91
CA GLU A 131 -6.34 -14.85 5.57
C GLU A 131 -5.08 -14.84 4.69
N ILE A 132 -4.34 -13.73 4.64
CA ILE A 132 -3.09 -13.63 3.86
C ILE A 132 -2.01 -14.57 4.41
N ARG A 133 -1.92 -14.73 5.73
CA ARG A 133 -0.98 -15.67 6.37
C ARG A 133 -1.27 -17.10 5.92
N LEU A 134 -2.54 -17.49 5.86
CA LEU A 134 -2.96 -18.80 5.35
C LEU A 134 -2.57 -18.98 3.87
N TYR A 135 -2.76 -17.95 3.04
CA TYR A 135 -2.33 -17.96 1.63
C TYR A 135 -0.80 -18.13 1.50
N TYR A 136 -0.04 -17.52 2.40
CA TYR A 136 1.42 -17.61 2.41
C TYR A 136 1.93 -18.99 2.84
N GLN A 137 1.32 -19.57 3.88
CA GLN A 137 1.67 -20.88 4.43
C GLN A 137 1.23 -22.04 3.54
N HIS A 138 0.06 -21.92 2.89
CA HIS A 138 -0.55 -22.98 2.10
C HIS A 138 -0.89 -22.53 0.66
N PRO A 139 0.11 -22.08 -0.13
CA PRO A 139 -0.15 -21.47 -1.44
C PRO A 139 -0.77 -22.44 -2.47
N LYS A 140 -0.54 -23.75 -2.34
CA LYS A 140 -1.19 -24.76 -3.20
C LYS A 140 -2.67 -24.89 -2.89
N LEU A 141 -3.02 -25.00 -1.61
CA LEU A 141 -4.40 -25.18 -1.15
C LEU A 141 -5.29 -24.02 -1.59
N TYR A 142 -4.77 -22.81 -1.51
CA TYR A 142 -5.49 -21.59 -1.88
C TYR A 142 -5.26 -21.16 -3.33
N GLY A 143 -4.74 -22.03 -4.20
CA GLY A 143 -4.57 -21.74 -5.63
C GLY A 143 -3.57 -20.62 -5.98
N ILE A 144 -2.80 -20.12 -5.01
CA ILE A 144 -1.82 -19.05 -5.17
C ILE A 144 -0.69 -19.48 -6.11
N GLU A 145 -0.19 -20.71 -5.97
CA GLU A 145 0.92 -21.19 -6.81
C GLU A 145 0.52 -21.25 -8.29
N LYS A 146 -0.71 -21.71 -8.57
CA LYS A 146 -1.26 -21.75 -9.93
C LYS A 146 -1.41 -20.34 -10.53
N ALA A 147 -1.93 -19.40 -9.75
CA ALA A 147 -2.02 -18.00 -10.15
C ALA A 147 -0.64 -17.41 -10.47
N GLU A 148 0.36 -17.63 -9.61
CA GLU A 148 1.73 -17.15 -9.84
C GLU A 148 2.37 -17.75 -11.10
N GLN A 149 2.11 -19.02 -11.39
CA GLN A 149 2.55 -19.67 -12.63
C GLN A 149 1.91 -19.04 -13.86
N TYR A 150 0.59 -18.78 -13.83
CA TYR A 150 -0.12 -18.11 -14.91
C TYR A 150 0.48 -16.73 -15.20
N LEU A 151 0.68 -15.93 -14.15
CA LEU A 151 1.24 -14.59 -14.27
C LEU A 151 2.65 -14.60 -14.84
N LYS A 152 3.49 -15.55 -14.40
CA LYS A 152 4.84 -15.74 -14.92
C LYS A 152 4.83 -16.17 -16.39
N ALA A 153 3.95 -17.08 -16.77
CA ALA A 153 3.83 -17.57 -18.14
C ALA A 153 3.38 -16.47 -19.13
N ASN A 154 2.62 -15.48 -18.65
CA ASN A 154 2.16 -14.34 -19.43
C ASN A 154 3.05 -13.08 -19.26
N GLU A 155 4.25 -13.22 -18.68
CA GLU A 155 5.22 -12.13 -18.47
C GLU A 155 4.65 -10.90 -17.72
N ILE A 156 3.64 -11.12 -16.87
CA ILE A 156 3.03 -10.03 -16.10
C ILE A 156 4.00 -9.59 -15.01
N GLN A 157 4.34 -8.30 -15.00
CA GLN A 157 5.36 -7.73 -14.11
C GLN A 157 5.11 -8.11 -12.64
N LYS A 158 6.16 -8.55 -11.93
CA LYS A 158 6.05 -9.06 -10.55
C LYS A 158 5.58 -7.99 -9.56
N TYR A 159 6.07 -6.76 -9.75
CA TYR A 159 5.68 -5.54 -9.05
C TYR A 159 5.58 -4.40 -10.06
N PRO A 160 4.58 -3.53 -9.97
CA PRO A 160 4.47 -2.39 -10.87
C PRO A 160 5.57 -1.34 -10.63
N GLN A 161 5.94 -0.61 -11.69
CA GLN A 161 6.97 0.46 -11.67
C GLN A 161 6.78 1.50 -10.55
N VAL A 162 5.55 1.69 -10.07
CA VAL A 162 5.24 2.65 -9.00
C VAL A 162 5.96 2.34 -7.69
N PHE A 163 6.17 1.05 -7.38
CA PHE A 163 6.92 0.63 -6.18
C PHE A 163 8.45 0.78 -6.34
N TYR A 164 8.92 1.07 -7.56
CA TYR A 164 10.33 1.29 -7.87
C TYR A 164 10.68 2.77 -8.04
N ARG A 165 9.68 3.67 -8.15
CA ARG A 165 9.90 5.14 -8.23
C ARG A 165 10.32 5.78 -6.91
N SER A 166 10.47 4.96 -5.89
CA SER A 166 10.33 5.38 -4.53
C SER A 166 11.70 5.16 -3.85
N LYS A 167 12.41 6.28 -3.65
CA LYS A 167 13.83 6.36 -3.25
C LYS A 167 14.20 5.29 -2.21
N ILE A 168 15.29 4.56 -2.46
CA ILE A 168 15.88 3.62 -1.48
C ILE A 168 16.11 4.39 -0.18
N PHE A 169 15.38 4.04 0.88
CA PHE A 169 15.52 4.66 2.19
C PHE A 169 16.74 4.04 2.90
N ASN A 170 17.87 4.76 2.91
CA ASN A 170 19.06 4.35 3.65
C ASN A 170 19.03 4.98 5.05
N SER A 171 18.49 4.25 6.03
CA SER A 171 18.38 4.74 7.41
C SER A 171 19.73 4.99 8.09
N LYS A 172 20.86 4.46 7.57
CA LYS A 172 22.20 4.70 8.11
C LYS A 172 22.80 6.02 7.65
N GLU A 173 22.57 6.45 6.41
CA GLU A 173 23.09 7.73 5.90
C GLU A 173 22.36 8.94 6.48
N THR A 174 21.08 8.82 6.85
CA THR A 174 20.31 9.96 7.38
C THR A 174 20.73 10.35 8.79
N ILE A 175 21.17 9.40 9.62
CA ILE A 175 21.65 9.70 10.97
C ILE A 175 22.99 10.45 10.92
N GLU A 176 23.93 10.02 10.08
CA GLU A 176 25.24 10.69 9.94
C GLU A 176 25.15 12.07 9.25
N ASN A 177 24.24 12.24 8.28
CA ASN A 177 24.07 13.50 7.57
C ASN A 177 23.28 14.56 8.38
N ASN A 178 22.36 14.17 9.26
CA ASN A 178 21.58 15.14 10.05
C ASN A 178 22.43 15.84 11.13
N TYR A 179 23.33 15.12 11.82
CA TYR A 179 24.24 15.74 12.79
C TYR A 179 25.26 16.69 12.13
N SER A 180 25.67 16.40 10.89
CA SER A 180 26.63 17.23 10.15
C SER A 180 25.99 18.44 9.44
N LEU A 181 24.69 18.37 9.10
CA LEU A 181 23.91 19.50 8.58
C LEU A 181 23.52 20.50 9.67
N GLU A 182 23.19 20.05 10.89
CA GLU A 182 22.91 20.93 12.03
C GLU A 182 24.14 21.77 12.43
N LEU A 183 25.34 21.17 12.44
CA LEU A 183 26.59 21.91 12.72
C LEU A 183 26.95 22.94 11.63
N LYS A 184 26.55 22.71 10.37
CA LYS A 184 26.74 23.67 9.27
C LYS A 184 25.73 24.80 9.28
N GLN A 185 24.49 24.55 9.71
CA GLN A 185 23.46 25.58 9.83
C GLN A 185 23.72 26.54 11.00
N VAL A 186 24.29 26.08 12.12
CA VAL A 186 24.61 27.00 13.25
C VAL A 186 25.72 28.00 12.90
N GLN A 187 26.65 27.66 11.98
CA GLN A 187 27.72 28.58 11.56
C GLN A 187 27.31 29.62 10.50
N SER A 188 26.15 29.47 9.84
CA SER A 188 25.76 30.35 8.72
C SER A 188 24.83 31.52 9.10
N TRP A 189 24.42 31.65 10.36
CA TRP A 189 23.48 32.70 10.82
C TRP A 189 24.15 33.99 11.31
N SER A 190 25.47 34.16 11.12
CA SER A 190 26.17 35.36 11.58
C SER A 190 26.24 36.50 10.56
N ASN A 191 25.65 36.38 9.37
CA ASN A 191 25.73 37.41 8.34
C ASN A 191 24.44 37.46 7.52
N TYR A 192 23.46 38.29 7.90
CA TYR A 192 22.72 39.13 6.95
C TYR A 192 21.98 40.23 7.72
N ASP A 193 22.25 41.45 7.25
CA ASP A 193 21.90 42.75 7.82
C ASP A 193 20.40 43.05 7.67
N LEU A 194 19.78 43.60 8.72
CA LEU A 194 18.32 43.80 8.81
C LEU A 194 17.80 45.07 8.13
N ASP A 195 18.65 45.83 7.43
CA ASP A 195 18.25 47.03 6.71
C ASP A 195 18.29 46.84 5.20
N LYS A 196 17.20 46.30 4.63
CA LYS A 196 16.60 46.69 3.33
C LYS A 196 15.47 45.73 2.92
N LEU A 197 14.23 46.23 3.10
CA LEU A 197 12.94 45.91 2.46
C LEU A 197 12.82 44.59 1.68
#